data_AF-A0A7V3UCX2-F1
#
_entry.id   AF-A0A7V3UCX2-F1
#
_cell.length_a   1.000
_cell.length_b   1.000
_cell.length_c   1.000
_cell.angle_alpha   90.00
_cell.angle_beta   90.00
_cell.angle_gamma   90.00
#
_symmetry.space_group_name_H-M   'P 1'
#
loop_
_entity.id
_entity.type
_entity.pdbx_description
1 polymer ?
#
loop_
_entity_poly.entity_id
_entity_poly.type
_entity_poly.pdbx_seq_one_letter_code
_entity_poly.pdbx_strand_id
1 'polypeptide(L)'
;MKYILIFTFFLMLKAATLPGQPMPGENPVLKKLDSVKNSTSVAKHFAGLYYTSSVNLHSFISGSSFQDSGFVLRMESSFLLFFLEAAVADKNQKKVPEPWRVYFSHPALSELQFKLAGANAHINGDLWQALCHEFNSEEIKRNKKGFINLNPSFRNTYRMFFNDAAAANKKVAVIQKFSLGLGKWYGWLMMKRWRKRQVKLAILYYENPYRFVKKEKAISKKKQRIDRLILRKL
;
A
#
# COMPACT_ATOMS: atom_id res chain seq x y z
N MET A 1 19.42 -19.55 -1.48
CA MET A 1 18.64 -19.03 -0.32
C MET A 1 18.36 -17.52 -0.35
N LYS A 2 19.33 -16.58 -0.38
CA LYS A 2 19.11 -15.11 -0.17
C LYS A 2 17.98 -14.42 -0.99
N TYR A 3 17.51 -15.03 -2.08
CA TYR A 3 16.39 -14.51 -2.90
C TYR A 3 14.99 -14.91 -2.39
N ILE A 4 14.87 -16.01 -1.65
CA ILE A 4 13.58 -16.53 -1.14
C ILE A 4 13.02 -15.61 -0.02
N LEU A 5 13.90 -15.00 0.78
CA LEU A 5 13.56 -14.00 1.81
C LEU A 5 13.08 -12.64 1.24
N ILE A 6 12.98 -12.50 -0.08
CA ILE A 6 12.31 -11.36 -0.74
C ILE A 6 10.86 -11.73 -1.12
N PHE A 7 10.51 -13.02 -1.08
CA PHE A 7 9.29 -13.60 -1.66
C PHE A 7 8.17 -13.88 -0.63
N THR A 8 8.45 -13.77 0.68
CA THR A 8 7.46 -13.90 1.77
C THR A 8 6.58 -12.66 1.89
N PHE A 9 5.64 -12.49 0.94
CA PHE A 9 4.85 -11.27 0.77
C PHE A 9 3.32 -11.48 0.98
N PHE A 10 2.85 -11.03 2.15
CA PHE A 10 1.49 -10.49 2.45
C PHE A 10 0.20 -11.34 2.40
N LEU A 11 -0.70 -11.05 3.38
CA LEU A 11 -2.20 -11.14 3.36
C LEU A 11 -2.90 -12.41 4.12
N MET A 12 -3.96 -13.25 3.80
CA MET A 12 -5.48 -13.36 4.01
C MET A 12 -5.87 -13.74 5.49
N LEU A 13 -7.09 -13.59 6.04
CA LEU A 13 -8.38 -14.14 5.56
C LEU A 13 -9.69 -13.34 5.87
N LYS A 14 -10.65 -13.40 4.90
CA LYS A 14 -12.12 -13.09 4.84
C LYS A 14 -12.70 -11.79 5.42
N ALA A 15 -13.75 -11.29 4.74
CA ALA A 15 -14.73 -10.37 5.33
C ALA A 15 -15.65 -11.11 6.30
N ALA A 16 -15.93 -10.48 7.44
CA ALA A 16 -17.07 -10.79 8.29
C ALA A 16 -17.90 -9.51 8.38
N THR A 17 -19.17 -9.58 7.95
CA THR A 17 -20.15 -8.53 8.23
C THR A 17 -20.50 -8.59 9.71
N LEU A 18 -19.80 -7.80 10.52
CA LEU A 18 -20.25 -7.52 11.89
C LEU A 18 -21.56 -6.72 11.78
N PRO A 19 -22.64 -7.11 12.46
CA PRO A 19 -23.89 -6.36 12.44
C PRO A 19 -23.72 -5.03 13.17
N GLY A 20 -24.30 -3.95 12.62
CA GLY A 20 -24.40 -2.67 13.31
C GLY A 20 -23.12 -1.83 13.38
N GLN A 21 -22.66 -1.29 12.24
CA GLN A 21 -21.95 -0.02 12.20
C GLN A 21 -22.60 0.91 11.17
N PRO A 22 -22.60 2.24 11.39
CA PRO A 22 -23.38 3.16 10.58
C PRO A 22 -22.91 3.19 9.13
N MET A 23 -23.87 3.29 8.20
CA MET A 23 -23.61 3.61 6.80
C MET A 23 -22.78 4.90 6.73
N PRO A 24 -21.54 4.87 6.20
CA PRO A 24 -20.67 6.04 6.22
C PRO A 24 -21.19 7.08 5.24
N GLY A 25 -21.67 8.21 5.77
CA GLY A 25 -22.02 9.38 4.96
C GLY A 25 -20.84 9.81 4.09
N GLU A 26 -20.99 9.61 2.78
CA GLU A 26 -20.17 10.18 1.70
C GLU A 26 -18.64 10.27 1.97
N ASN A 27 -18.00 9.21 2.49
CA ASN A 27 -16.53 9.20 2.57
C ASN A 27 -15.93 9.32 1.16
N PRO A 28 -15.22 10.42 0.82
CA PRO A 28 -14.80 10.69 -0.55
C PRO A 28 -13.67 9.76 -1.02
N VAL A 29 -12.86 9.22 -0.10
CA VAL A 29 -11.83 8.20 -0.39
C VAL A 29 -12.51 6.91 -0.83
N LEU A 30 -13.47 6.43 -0.03
CA LEU A 30 -14.21 5.20 -0.34
C LEU A 30 -15.09 5.34 -1.59
N LYS A 31 -15.80 6.46 -1.76
CA LYS A 31 -16.66 6.73 -2.94
C LYS A 31 -15.85 6.74 -4.25
N LYS A 32 -14.65 7.34 -4.25
CA LYS A 32 -13.73 7.30 -5.40
C LYS A 32 -13.19 5.90 -5.66
N LEU A 33 -12.77 5.17 -4.62
CA LEU A 33 -12.25 3.80 -4.75
C LEU A 33 -13.32 2.80 -5.20
N ASP A 34 -14.58 2.97 -4.77
CA ASP A 34 -15.71 2.15 -5.20
C ASP A 34 -15.99 2.33 -6.70
N SER A 35 -16.02 3.58 -7.19
CA SER A 35 -16.15 3.87 -8.62
C SER A 35 -15.05 3.23 -9.46
N VAL A 36 -13.78 3.27 -9.01
CA VAL A 36 -12.66 2.69 -9.76
C VAL A 36 -12.63 1.15 -9.69
N LYS A 37 -12.94 0.52 -8.54
CA LYS A 37 -12.97 -0.95 -8.43
C LYS A 37 -14.07 -1.60 -9.26
N ASN A 38 -15.16 -0.88 -9.51
CA ASN A 38 -16.30 -1.33 -10.33
C ASN A 38 -16.13 -1.00 -11.82
N SER A 39 -15.00 -0.40 -12.22
CA SER A 39 -14.71 -0.03 -13.62
C SER A 39 -14.10 -1.18 -14.44
N THR A 40 -14.05 -1.03 -15.76
CA THR A 40 -13.42 -1.99 -16.68
C THR A 40 -11.88 -1.93 -16.67
N SER A 41 -11.28 -0.79 -16.27
CA SER A 41 -9.82 -0.54 -16.29
C SER A 41 -9.04 -1.51 -15.39
N VAL A 42 -7.79 -1.79 -15.75
CA VAL A 42 -6.83 -2.52 -14.90
C VAL A 42 -6.63 -1.86 -13.53
N ALA A 43 -6.92 -0.56 -13.38
CA ALA A 43 -6.93 0.15 -12.09
C ALA A 43 -7.82 -0.54 -11.02
N LYS A 44 -8.86 -1.28 -11.44
CA LYS A 44 -9.80 -1.96 -10.55
C LYS A 44 -9.14 -2.91 -9.54
N HIS A 45 -8.08 -3.61 -9.94
CA HIS A 45 -7.42 -4.62 -9.11
C HIS A 45 -6.73 -4.01 -7.89
N PHE A 46 -6.08 -2.85 -8.04
CA PHE A 46 -5.53 -2.11 -6.91
C PHE A 46 -6.62 -1.32 -6.16
N ALA A 47 -7.58 -0.73 -6.86
CA ALA A 47 -8.67 0.01 -6.22
C ALA A 47 -9.48 -0.87 -5.23
N GLY A 48 -9.75 -2.14 -5.56
CA GLY A 48 -10.40 -3.07 -4.64
C GLY A 48 -9.55 -3.42 -3.40
N LEU A 49 -8.24 -3.58 -3.58
CA LEU A 49 -7.30 -3.79 -2.46
C LEU A 49 -7.23 -2.56 -1.55
N TYR A 50 -7.16 -1.36 -2.12
CA TYR A 50 -7.14 -0.10 -1.38
C TYR A 50 -8.48 0.10 -0.66
N TYR A 51 -9.62 -0.04 -1.34
CA TYR A 51 -10.96 0.06 -0.73
C TYR A 51 -11.08 -0.80 0.53
N THR A 52 -10.64 -2.06 0.45
CA THR A 52 -10.62 -2.99 1.58
C THR A 52 -9.72 -2.48 2.72
N SER A 53 -8.56 -1.91 2.41
CA SER A 53 -7.66 -1.34 3.41
C SER A 53 -8.19 -0.06 4.05
N SER A 54 -8.87 0.79 3.28
CA SER A 54 -9.48 2.02 3.76
C SER A 54 -10.67 1.73 4.68
N VAL A 55 -11.53 0.77 4.33
CA VAL A 55 -12.60 0.31 5.25
C VAL A 55 -11.99 -0.21 6.55
N ASN A 56 -10.97 -1.07 6.50
CA ASN A 56 -10.26 -1.56 7.69
C ASN A 56 -9.61 -0.43 8.52
N LEU A 57 -9.18 0.67 7.88
CA LEU A 57 -8.59 1.83 8.55
C LEU A 57 -9.65 2.73 9.20
N HIS A 58 -10.71 3.05 8.48
CA HIS A 58 -11.83 3.84 9.01
C HIS A 58 -12.53 3.13 10.18
N SER A 59 -12.85 1.83 10.08
CA SER A 59 -13.42 1.08 11.21
C SER A 59 -12.48 0.99 12.42
N PHE A 60 -11.15 0.97 12.20
CA PHE A 60 -10.18 1.04 13.30
C PHE A 60 -10.15 2.43 13.97
N ILE A 61 -10.21 3.50 13.18
CA ILE A 61 -10.20 4.89 13.70
C ILE A 61 -11.51 5.18 14.43
N SER A 62 -12.68 4.91 13.84
CA SER A 62 -13.98 5.12 14.49
C SER A 62 -14.19 4.23 15.71
N GLY A 63 -13.52 3.06 15.78
CA GLY A 63 -13.57 2.12 16.90
C GLY A 63 -12.50 2.33 17.97
N SER A 64 -11.73 3.44 17.97
CA SER A 64 -10.70 3.67 18.99
C SER A 64 -10.41 5.15 19.26
N SER A 65 -9.93 5.46 20.46
CA SER A 65 -9.43 6.78 20.87
C SER A 65 -8.05 7.10 20.25
N PHE A 66 -7.87 6.82 18.96
CA PHE A 66 -6.59 6.96 18.26
C PHE A 66 -6.24 8.43 18.02
N GLN A 67 -5.32 8.94 18.86
CA GLN A 67 -4.92 10.35 18.93
C GLN A 67 -4.49 10.97 17.58
N ASP A 68 -3.73 10.24 16.76
CA ASP A 68 -3.19 10.74 15.47
C ASP A 68 -4.20 10.57 14.30
N SER A 69 -5.50 10.42 14.57
CA SER A 69 -6.54 10.08 13.57
C SER A 69 -6.64 11.10 12.43
N GLY A 70 -6.72 12.39 12.72
CA GLY A 70 -6.81 13.45 11.71
C GLY A 70 -5.59 13.48 10.78
N PHE A 71 -4.39 13.25 11.30
CA PHE A 71 -3.17 13.10 10.49
C PHE A 71 -3.28 11.88 9.57
N VAL A 72 -3.77 10.74 10.07
CA VAL A 72 -3.88 9.51 9.27
C VAL A 72 -4.92 9.63 8.16
N LEU A 73 -6.06 10.29 8.40
CA LEU A 73 -7.12 10.50 7.40
C LEU A 73 -6.72 11.50 6.31
N ARG A 74 -6.02 12.58 6.68
CA ARG A 74 -5.39 13.51 5.71
C ARG A 74 -4.34 12.80 4.87
N MET A 75 -3.46 12.01 5.50
CA MET A 75 -2.44 11.20 4.83
C MET A 75 -3.08 10.24 3.82
N GLU A 76 -4.15 9.53 4.20
CA GLU A 76 -4.85 8.60 3.29
C GLU A 76 -5.51 9.33 2.11
N SER A 77 -6.10 10.49 2.35
CA SER A 77 -6.73 11.31 1.31
C SER A 77 -5.71 11.81 0.29
N SER A 78 -4.56 12.32 0.72
CA SER A 78 -3.45 12.73 -0.16
C SER A 78 -2.83 11.53 -0.88
N PHE A 79 -2.60 10.42 -0.17
CA PHE A 79 -2.00 9.21 -0.73
C PHE A 79 -2.85 8.62 -1.86
N LEU A 80 -4.18 8.69 -1.74
CA LEU A 80 -5.11 8.29 -2.80
C LEU A 80 -4.92 9.08 -4.11
N LEU A 81 -4.58 10.38 -4.04
CA LEU A 81 -4.47 11.23 -5.23
C LEU A 81 -3.44 10.68 -6.23
N PHE A 82 -2.27 10.24 -5.75
CA PHE A 82 -1.21 9.68 -6.60
C PHE A 82 -1.65 8.45 -7.41
N PHE A 83 -2.49 7.59 -6.82
CA PHE A 83 -3.09 6.46 -7.54
C PHE A 83 -4.14 6.92 -8.57
N LEU A 84 -5.01 7.87 -8.20
CA LEU A 84 -6.05 8.37 -9.09
C LEU A 84 -5.46 9.18 -10.26
N GLU A 85 -4.43 9.99 -10.03
CA GLU A 85 -3.66 10.68 -11.08
C GLU A 85 -3.07 9.69 -12.08
N ALA A 86 -2.49 8.58 -11.59
CA ALA A 86 -1.94 7.54 -12.46
C ALA A 86 -3.03 6.81 -13.27
N ALA A 87 -4.17 6.49 -12.65
CA ALA A 87 -5.31 5.86 -13.33
C ALA A 87 -6.00 6.81 -14.34
N VAL A 88 -6.04 8.11 -14.06
CA VAL A 88 -6.54 9.15 -14.97
C VAL A 88 -5.56 9.42 -16.11
N ALA A 89 -4.24 9.36 -15.85
CA ALA A 89 -3.23 9.44 -16.90
C ALA A 89 -3.34 8.26 -17.86
N ASP A 90 -3.42 7.02 -17.35
CA ASP A 90 -3.63 5.78 -18.11
C ASP A 90 -4.90 5.85 -18.98
N LYS A 91 -6.06 6.12 -18.35
CA LYS A 91 -7.35 6.24 -19.05
C LYS A 91 -7.31 7.25 -20.20
N ASN A 92 -6.60 8.36 -20.02
CA ASN A 92 -6.49 9.43 -21.00
C ASN A 92 -5.29 9.26 -21.96
N GLN A 93 -4.63 8.10 -21.96
CA GLN A 93 -3.44 7.79 -22.77
C GLN A 93 -2.26 8.78 -22.58
N LYS A 94 -2.20 9.43 -21.42
CA LYS A 94 -1.14 10.36 -21.02
C LYS A 94 0.00 9.61 -20.33
N LYS A 95 1.15 10.28 -20.22
CA LYS A 95 2.35 9.74 -19.55
C LYS A 95 2.07 9.43 -18.06
N VAL A 96 1.85 8.17 -17.74
CA VAL A 96 1.67 7.65 -16.39
C VAL A 96 2.88 8.00 -15.49
N PRO A 97 2.68 8.43 -14.23
CA PRO A 97 3.76 8.69 -13.27
C PRO A 97 4.72 7.52 -13.09
N GLU A 98 6.01 7.79 -12.86
CA GLU A 98 7.07 6.76 -12.80
C GLU A 98 6.75 5.60 -11.83
N PRO A 99 6.26 5.84 -10.59
CA PRO A 99 5.94 4.74 -9.68
C PRO A 99 4.95 3.73 -10.27
N TRP A 100 3.93 4.24 -10.97
CA TRP A 100 2.80 3.50 -11.50
C TRP A 100 3.01 2.94 -12.90
N ARG A 101 4.01 3.43 -13.64
CA ARG A 101 4.34 3.01 -15.01
C ARG A 101 4.32 1.49 -15.19
N VAL A 102 4.92 0.72 -14.28
CA VAL A 102 4.98 -0.75 -14.36
C VAL A 102 3.60 -1.41 -14.23
N TYR A 103 2.70 -0.85 -13.42
CA TYR A 103 1.34 -1.35 -13.23
C TYR A 103 0.53 -1.24 -14.52
N PHE A 104 0.54 -0.05 -15.14
CA PHE A 104 -0.28 0.26 -16.29
C PHE A 104 0.32 -0.23 -17.62
N SER A 105 1.66 -0.26 -17.77
CA SER A 105 2.30 -0.71 -19.01
C SER A 105 2.29 -2.22 -19.25
N HIS A 106 1.61 -3.02 -18.43
CA HIS A 106 1.56 -4.48 -18.54
C HIS A 106 0.11 -4.97 -18.38
N PRO A 107 -0.76 -4.85 -19.41
CA PRO A 107 -2.16 -5.22 -19.32
C PRO A 107 -2.39 -6.74 -19.11
N ALA A 108 -1.41 -7.58 -19.45
CA ALA A 108 -1.48 -9.04 -19.34
C ALA A 108 -0.99 -9.61 -17.98
N LEU A 109 -0.99 -8.81 -16.91
CA LEU A 109 -0.68 -9.30 -15.56
C LEU A 109 -1.87 -10.07 -14.96
N SER A 110 -1.59 -11.08 -14.15
CA SER A 110 -2.62 -11.68 -13.28
C SER A 110 -3.07 -10.68 -12.21
N GLU A 111 -4.29 -10.85 -11.67
CA GLU A 111 -4.82 -10.01 -10.59
C GLU A 111 -3.86 -9.91 -9.38
N LEU A 112 -3.20 -11.01 -9.02
CA LEU A 112 -2.18 -11.02 -7.97
C LEU A 112 -0.99 -10.12 -8.34
N GLN A 113 -0.51 -10.19 -9.57
CA GLN A 113 0.59 -9.34 -10.04
C GLN A 113 0.19 -7.86 -10.11
N PHE A 114 -1.04 -7.52 -10.54
CA PHE A 114 -1.56 -6.15 -10.44
C PHE A 114 -1.59 -5.67 -8.99
N LYS A 115 -2.25 -6.41 -8.08
CA LYS A 115 -2.33 -6.07 -6.65
C LYS A 115 -0.93 -5.85 -6.03
N LEU A 116 0.05 -6.70 -6.37
CA LEU A 116 1.44 -6.57 -5.94
C LEU A 116 2.15 -5.35 -6.56
N ALA A 117 1.98 -5.10 -7.85
CA ALA A 117 2.58 -3.96 -8.54
C ALA A 117 2.05 -2.63 -7.99
N GLY A 118 0.75 -2.54 -7.73
CA GLY A 118 0.12 -1.35 -7.16
C GLY A 118 0.59 -1.10 -5.73
N ALA A 119 0.64 -2.14 -4.89
CA ALA A 119 1.20 -2.02 -3.54
C ALA A 119 2.70 -1.64 -3.55
N ASN A 120 3.46 -2.06 -4.57
CA ASN A 120 4.86 -1.65 -4.73
C ASN A 120 5.01 -0.20 -5.22
N ALA A 121 4.20 0.23 -6.19
CA ALA A 121 4.13 1.60 -6.67
C ALA A 121 3.79 2.55 -5.52
N HIS A 122 2.66 2.30 -4.86
CA HIS A 122 2.12 3.12 -3.79
C HIS A 122 3.08 3.23 -2.59
N ILE A 123 3.51 2.11 -2.00
CA ILE A 123 4.25 2.16 -0.72
C ILE A 123 5.75 2.46 -0.92
N ASN A 124 6.38 2.11 -2.06
CA ASN A 124 7.80 2.46 -2.31
C ASN A 124 8.00 3.73 -3.15
N GLY A 125 7.03 4.13 -3.98
CA GLY A 125 7.01 5.43 -4.66
C GLY A 125 6.30 6.49 -3.83
N ASP A 126 4.97 6.54 -3.93
CA ASP A 126 4.16 7.70 -3.54
C ASP A 126 4.18 8.05 -2.05
N LEU A 127 4.39 7.10 -1.13
CA LEU A 127 4.14 7.33 0.31
C LEU A 127 4.97 8.45 0.94
N TRP A 128 6.19 8.73 0.47
CA TRP A 128 6.94 9.90 0.95
C TRP A 128 6.48 11.20 0.26
N GLN A 129 5.95 11.10 -0.97
CA GLN A 129 5.43 12.23 -1.75
C GLN A 129 4.12 12.73 -1.15
N ALA A 130 3.20 11.82 -0.82
CA ALA A 130 1.97 12.13 -0.09
C ALA A 130 2.25 12.78 1.27
N LEU A 131 3.24 12.28 2.02
CA LEU A 131 3.67 12.92 3.27
C LEU A 131 4.19 14.35 3.05
N CYS A 132 4.96 14.60 1.98
CA CYS A 132 5.50 15.93 1.67
C CYS A 132 4.51 16.87 0.94
N HIS A 133 3.42 16.33 0.39
CA HIS A 133 2.34 17.10 -0.23
C HIS A 133 1.37 17.62 0.83
N GLU A 134 1.00 16.76 1.79
CA GLU A 134 -0.03 17.04 2.79
C GLU A 134 0.50 17.72 4.06
N PHE A 135 1.78 17.54 4.41
CA PHE A 135 2.33 17.94 5.71
C PHE A 135 3.68 18.62 5.61
N ASN A 136 3.91 19.62 6.48
CA ASN A 136 5.25 20.17 6.70
C ASN A 136 6.12 19.23 7.57
N SER A 137 7.43 19.48 7.59
CA SER A 137 8.41 18.67 8.34
C SER A 137 8.07 18.50 9.83
N GLU A 138 7.57 19.55 10.50
CA GLU A 138 7.26 19.51 11.93
C GLU A 138 6.00 18.69 12.24
N GLU A 139 4.98 18.74 11.39
CA GLU A 139 3.80 17.91 11.52
C GLU A 139 4.14 16.42 11.28
N ILE A 140 4.98 16.11 10.28
CA ILE A 140 5.53 14.75 10.07
C ILE A 140 6.35 14.31 11.30
N LYS A 141 7.20 15.19 11.84
CA LYS A 141 8.03 14.90 13.02
C LYS A 141 7.19 14.64 14.27
N ARG A 142 6.04 15.29 14.42
CA ARG A 142 5.10 15.13 15.54
C ARG A 142 4.40 13.77 15.46
N ASN A 143 3.70 13.52 14.34
CA ASN A 143 2.82 12.36 14.15
C ASN A 143 3.55 11.05 13.77
N LYS A 144 4.87 11.08 13.51
CA LYS A 144 5.65 9.88 13.11
C LYS A 144 5.50 8.68 14.04
N LYS A 145 5.23 8.89 15.34
CA LYS A 145 5.11 7.80 16.32
C LYS A 145 3.83 6.97 16.08
N GLY A 146 2.64 7.59 16.08
CA GLY A 146 1.39 6.88 15.83
C GLY A 146 1.34 6.36 14.39
N PHE A 147 1.74 7.15 13.39
CA PHE A 147 1.75 6.68 12.00
C PHE A 147 2.64 5.44 11.75
N ILE A 148 3.84 5.38 12.35
CA ILE A 148 4.67 4.16 12.27
C ILE A 148 4.03 3.00 13.05
N ASN A 149 3.38 3.27 14.18
CA ASN A 149 2.72 2.28 15.04
C ASN A 149 1.26 1.95 14.68
N LEU A 150 0.74 2.47 13.58
CA LEU A 150 -0.59 2.15 13.02
C LEU A 150 -0.62 0.66 12.60
N ASN A 151 -0.99 -0.21 13.55
CA ASN A 151 -0.74 -1.64 13.50
C ASN A 151 -1.99 -2.52 13.26
N PRO A 152 -3.18 -2.27 13.88
CA PRO A 152 -4.30 -3.22 13.79
C PRO A 152 -4.93 -3.29 12.39
N SER A 153 -5.35 -2.15 11.83
CA SER A 153 -5.90 -2.08 10.45
C SER A 153 -4.98 -2.75 9.43
N PHE A 154 -3.71 -2.32 9.36
CA PHE A 154 -2.73 -2.93 8.46
C PHE A 154 -2.39 -4.40 8.76
N ARG A 155 -2.71 -4.96 9.94
CA ARG A 155 -2.61 -6.40 10.21
C ARG A 155 -3.81 -7.16 9.65
N ASN A 156 -5.00 -6.55 9.61
CA ASN A 156 -6.19 -7.12 8.99
C ASN A 156 -6.15 -6.98 7.47
N THR A 157 -5.58 -5.89 6.94
CA THR A 157 -5.20 -5.85 5.52
C THR A 157 -4.00 -6.76 5.24
N TYR A 158 -2.99 -6.90 6.11
CA TYR A 158 -2.03 -8.04 6.03
C TYR A 158 -2.69 -9.39 6.39
N ARG A 159 -4.02 -9.43 6.56
CA ARG A 159 -4.87 -10.59 6.29
C ARG A 159 -5.54 -10.37 4.91
N MET A 160 -6.84 -10.50 4.68
CA MET A 160 -7.57 -10.34 3.37
C MET A 160 -7.03 -10.70 1.92
N PHE A 161 -5.82 -11.25 1.64
CA PHE A 161 -5.34 -11.92 0.36
C PHE A 161 -4.19 -13.00 0.31
N PHE A 162 -3.20 -13.22 1.20
CA PHE A 162 -2.11 -14.26 1.13
C PHE A 162 -2.62 -15.65 0.82
N ASN A 163 -3.70 -16.02 1.51
CA ASN A 163 -4.42 -17.26 1.29
C ASN A 163 -5.22 -17.20 -0.03
N ASP A 164 -5.57 -16.03 -0.59
CA ASP A 164 -6.00 -15.89 -2.01
C ASP A 164 -4.81 -16.16 -2.92
N ALA A 165 -3.64 -15.57 -2.62
CA ALA A 165 -2.41 -15.75 -3.36
C ALA A 165 -1.87 -17.19 -3.25
N ALA A 166 -2.16 -17.91 -2.17
CA ALA A 166 -1.87 -19.32 -1.98
C ALA A 166 -2.90 -20.20 -2.68
N ALA A 167 -4.20 -19.85 -2.62
CA ALA A 167 -5.24 -20.51 -3.42
C ALA A 167 -4.98 -20.36 -4.92
N ALA A 168 -4.53 -19.18 -5.36
CA ALA A 168 -4.18 -18.86 -6.74
C ALA A 168 -2.76 -19.29 -7.16
N ASN A 169 -1.83 -19.52 -6.22
CA ASN A 169 -0.45 -19.87 -6.52
C ASN A 169 0.14 -20.91 -5.55
N LYS A 170 0.41 -22.10 -6.09
CA LYS A 170 0.98 -23.25 -5.36
C LYS A 170 2.32 -22.93 -4.67
N LYS A 171 3.16 -22.04 -5.21
CA LYS A 171 4.44 -21.67 -4.57
C LYS A 171 4.22 -20.83 -3.32
N VAL A 172 3.22 -19.94 -3.34
CA VAL A 172 2.81 -19.15 -2.16
C VAL A 172 2.20 -20.06 -1.10
N ALA A 173 1.38 -21.05 -1.48
CA ALA A 173 0.84 -22.06 -0.56
C ALA A 173 1.94 -22.90 0.12
N VAL A 174 2.95 -23.34 -0.63
CA VAL A 174 4.13 -24.04 -0.10
C VAL A 174 4.86 -23.14 0.92
N ILE A 175 5.15 -21.89 0.58
CA ILE A 175 5.78 -20.92 1.50
C ILE A 175 4.91 -20.70 2.74
N GLN A 176 3.59 -20.60 2.59
CA GLN A 176 2.65 -20.46 3.72
C GLN A 176 2.77 -21.65 4.68
N LYS A 177 2.70 -22.88 4.16
CA LYS A 177 2.79 -24.13 4.95
C LYS A 177 4.12 -24.23 5.70
N PHE A 178 5.25 -24.03 5.02
CA PHE A 178 6.58 -24.12 5.64
C PHE A 178 6.94 -22.91 6.53
N SER A 179 6.23 -21.77 6.43
CA SER A 179 6.48 -20.62 7.29
C SER A 179 5.98 -20.77 8.73
N LEU A 180 5.18 -21.80 9.04
CA LEU A 180 4.51 -21.99 10.34
C LEU A 180 3.80 -20.72 10.87
N GLY A 181 3.30 -19.87 9.95
CA GLY A 181 2.67 -18.59 10.28
C GLY A 181 3.62 -17.40 10.51
N LEU A 182 4.94 -17.61 10.60
CA LEU A 182 5.94 -16.55 10.78
C LEU A 182 5.91 -15.50 9.66
N GLY A 183 5.43 -15.84 8.46
CA GLY A 183 5.19 -14.90 7.36
C GLY A 183 4.24 -13.75 7.72
N LYS A 184 3.35 -13.93 8.71
CA LYS A 184 2.46 -12.89 9.25
C LYS A 184 3.21 -11.88 10.12
N TRP A 185 4.08 -12.37 11.00
CA TRP A 185 4.93 -11.53 11.86
C TRP A 185 6.00 -10.78 11.05
N TYR A 186 6.67 -11.48 10.12
CA TYR A 186 7.67 -10.89 9.22
C TYR A 186 7.08 -9.74 8.40
N GLY A 187 5.86 -9.94 7.91
CA GLY A 187 5.05 -8.94 7.23
C GLY A 187 4.81 -7.65 7.99
N TRP A 188 4.26 -7.77 9.19
CA TRP A 188 4.06 -6.65 10.11
C TRP A 188 5.37 -5.89 10.36
N LEU A 189 6.45 -6.62 10.67
CA LEU A 189 7.78 -6.04 10.91
C LEU A 189 8.30 -5.30 9.66
N MET A 190 8.05 -5.84 8.47
CA MET A 190 8.39 -5.22 7.19
C MET A 190 7.59 -3.96 6.92
N MET A 191 6.26 -3.95 7.15
CA MET A 191 5.44 -2.74 7.01
C MET A 191 5.88 -1.63 7.97
N LYS A 192 6.16 -1.95 9.24
CA LYS A 192 6.73 -1.00 10.21
C LYS A 192 8.08 -0.44 9.73
N ARG A 193 8.95 -1.30 9.17
CA ARG A 193 10.23 -0.92 8.56
C ARG A 193 10.10 -0.13 7.25
N TRP A 194 9.00 -0.25 6.51
CA TRP A 194 8.73 0.55 5.29
C TRP A 194 8.19 1.92 5.65
N ARG A 195 7.16 2.03 6.52
CA ARG A 195 6.68 3.34 7.01
C ARG A 195 7.80 4.15 7.67
N LYS A 196 8.61 3.53 8.54
CA LYS A 196 9.79 4.19 9.15
C LYS A 196 10.82 4.66 8.10
N ARG A 197 10.89 4.03 6.93
CA ARG A 197 11.78 4.45 5.82
C ARG A 197 11.20 5.65 5.07
N GLN A 198 9.91 5.62 4.71
CA GLN A 198 9.27 6.69 3.95
C GLN A 198 9.09 7.97 4.78
N VAL A 199 8.72 7.85 6.06
CA VAL A 199 8.75 9.00 7.00
C VAL A 199 10.16 9.59 7.11
N LYS A 200 11.21 8.76 7.16
CA LYS A 200 12.60 9.27 7.16
C LYS A 200 12.98 9.91 5.82
N LEU A 201 12.45 9.45 4.69
CA LEU A 201 12.69 10.08 3.40
C LEU A 201 11.98 11.45 3.31
N ALA A 202 10.72 11.52 3.74
CA ALA A 202 9.93 12.77 3.78
C ALA A 202 10.55 13.82 4.72
N ILE A 203 11.09 13.42 5.88
CA ILE A 203 11.83 14.36 6.75
C ILE A 203 13.14 14.83 6.06
N LEU A 204 13.88 13.91 5.41
CA LEU A 204 15.12 14.26 4.70
C LEU A 204 14.89 15.18 3.48
N TYR A 205 13.70 15.16 2.86
CA TYR A 205 13.34 16.06 1.76
C TYR A 205 13.45 17.53 2.18
N TYR A 206 12.95 17.88 3.37
CA TYR A 206 13.09 19.23 3.94
C TYR A 206 14.46 19.48 4.58
N GLU A 207 15.02 18.51 5.32
CA GLU A 207 16.20 18.75 6.15
C GLU A 207 17.55 18.58 5.43
N ASN A 208 17.62 17.74 4.40
CA ASN A 208 18.90 17.40 3.78
C ASN A 208 18.75 16.84 2.35
N PRO A 209 18.59 17.71 1.32
CA PRO A 209 18.40 17.30 -0.07
C PRO A 209 19.45 16.30 -0.59
N TYR A 210 20.72 16.46 -0.23
CA TYR A 210 21.78 15.52 -0.60
C TYR A 210 21.57 14.10 -0.05
N ARG A 211 21.25 13.96 1.25
CA ARG A 211 20.92 12.66 1.85
C ARG A 211 19.57 12.14 1.37
N PHE A 212 18.61 13.01 1.05
CA PHE A 212 17.34 12.64 0.41
C PHE A 212 17.58 11.95 -0.94
N VAL A 213 18.26 12.59 -1.89
CA VAL A 213 18.54 12.00 -3.23
C VAL A 213 19.26 10.66 -3.12
N LYS A 214 20.24 10.55 -2.21
CA LYS A 214 20.97 9.28 -1.98
C LYS A 214 20.09 8.16 -1.36
N LYS A 215 18.98 8.50 -0.70
CA LYS A 215 18.03 7.54 -0.11
C LYS A 215 16.86 7.22 -1.04
N GLU A 216 16.31 8.21 -1.73
CA GLU A 216 15.35 8.04 -2.84
C GLU A 216 15.92 7.03 -3.85
N LYS A 217 17.11 7.28 -4.41
CA LYS A 217 17.73 6.44 -5.44
C LYS A 217 17.97 4.99 -4.99
N ALA A 218 18.10 4.76 -3.68
CA ALA A 218 18.20 3.42 -3.09
C ALA A 218 16.84 2.73 -2.89
N ILE A 219 15.77 3.51 -2.69
CA ILE A 219 14.38 3.06 -2.60
C ILE A 219 13.82 2.77 -4.00
N SER A 220 14.02 3.67 -4.97
CA SER A 220 13.67 3.43 -6.38
C SER A 220 14.37 2.20 -6.96
N LYS A 221 15.69 2.04 -6.76
CA LYS A 221 16.41 0.79 -7.13
C LYS A 221 15.82 -0.46 -6.46
N LYS A 222 15.26 -0.35 -5.25
CA LYS A 222 14.57 -1.46 -4.58
C LYS A 222 13.18 -1.71 -5.18
N LYS A 223 12.40 -0.66 -5.44
CA LYS A 223 11.10 -0.72 -6.13
C LYS A 223 11.26 -1.45 -7.47
N GLN A 224 12.20 -1.01 -8.31
CA GLN A 224 12.54 -1.62 -9.61
C GLN A 224 13.04 -3.07 -9.52
N ARG A 225 13.56 -3.51 -8.36
CA ARG A 225 13.90 -4.92 -8.12
C ARG A 225 12.67 -5.74 -7.75
N ILE A 226 11.71 -5.17 -7.03
CA ILE A 226 10.43 -5.82 -6.71
C ILE A 226 9.55 -5.88 -7.96
N ASP A 227 9.47 -4.80 -8.75
CA ASP A 227 8.79 -4.75 -10.05
C ASP A 227 9.26 -5.90 -10.96
N ARG A 228 10.58 -6.06 -11.15
CA ARG A 228 11.17 -7.16 -11.94
C ARG A 228 11.00 -8.57 -11.33
N LEU A 229 10.54 -8.69 -10.09
CA LEU A 229 10.14 -9.97 -9.49
C LEU A 229 8.64 -10.25 -9.68
N ILE A 230 7.80 -9.21 -9.70
CA ILE A 230 6.37 -9.31 -9.97
C ILE A 230 6.11 -9.61 -11.46
N LEU A 231 6.88 -9.02 -12.37
CA LEU A 231 6.76 -9.28 -13.81
C LEU A 231 7.21 -10.70 -14.22
N ARG A 232 8.00 -11.38 -13.38
CA ARG A 232 8.31 -12.81 -13.58
C ARG A 232 7.10 -13.62 -13.13
N LYS A 233 6.65 -14.58 -13.95
CA LYS A 233 5.51 -15.46 -13.64
C LYS A 233 5.70 -16.11 -12.25
N LEU A 234 4.82 -15.75 -11.31
CA LEU A 234 4.96 -16.03 -9.87
C LEU A 234 4.99 -17.52 -9.54
#